data_AF-W9DQR3-F1
#
_entry.id   AF-W9DQR3-F1
#
_cell.length_a   1.000
_cell.length_b   1.000
_cell.length_c   1.000
_cell.angle_alpha   90.00
_cell.angle_beta   90.00
_cell.angle_gamma   90.00
#
_symmetry.space_group_name_H-M   'P 1'
#
loop_
_entity.id
_entity.type
_entity.pdbx_description
1 polymer ?
#
loop_
_entity_poly.entity_id
_entity_poly.type
_entity_poly.pdbx_seq_one_letter_code
_entity_poly.pdbx_strand_id
1 'polypeptide(L)'
;MRIVSFLSLIFILFSVLVIPASAAYDWDNSITVKKDSMTWSYTETYSGDRSIIFKKYVDMEFGNDDGFVAAWELLKTDVSMSKSFRQSIEDNMDVKIDNTSKNVILLGVETDMSSELLGITGEERDIVNEYKVFYDFKVPLDESGSVMWFQGEPETDVTISLPEGMELKSVDGIDNESVKETSKGTVIEGKFGFTGEVVIEYSVEEEEPVVEGNNAANTTANTTKDSSESATKTRLETFLDRLFSGNTDEMLNKLNLDGSNNPD
;
A
#
# COMPACT_ATOMS: atom_id res chain seq x y z
N MET A 1 19.20 -5.74 -44.24
CA MET A 1 20.20 -6.32 -43.32
C MET A 1 20.32 -5.35 -42.16
N ARG A 2 19.66 -5.51 -41.01
CA ARG A 2 19.72 -6.58 -39.98
C ARG A 2 21.16 -6.93 -39.56
N ILE A 3 21.47 -6.57 -38.31
CA ILE A 3 22.22 -7.24 -37.21
C ILE A 3 22.36 -6.13 -36.13
N VAL A 4 21.51 -6.01 -35.10
CA VAL A 4 21.42 -6.74 -33.81
C VAL A 4 22.71 -6.69 -32.96
N SER A 5 22.66 -5.92 -31.86
CA SER A 5 23.33 -6.16 -30.56
C SER A 5 23.13 -4.94 -29.65
N PHE A 6 22.95 -5.01 -28.34
CA PHE A 6 22.35 -5.96 -27.39
C PHE A 6 22.26 -5.15 -26.08
N LEU A 7 21.26 -5.46 -25.24
CA LEU A 7 21.07 -4.99 -23.87
C LEU A 7 22.38 -4.78 -23.09
N SER A 8 22.46 -3.69 -22.32
CA SER A 8 23.36 -3.61 -21.15
C SER A 8 22.53 -3.20 -19.94
N LEU A 9 21.66 -4.12 -19.52
CA LEU A 9 20.99 -4.13 -18.22
C LEU A 9 22.05 -4.53 -17.18
N ILE A 10 22.36 -3.65 -16.23
CA ILE A 10 23.26 -3.98 -15.12
C ILE A 10 22.51 -4.93 -14.19
N PHE A 11 22.96 -6.18 -14.17
CA PHE A 11 22.64 -7.15 -13.13
C PHE A 11 23.22 -6.65 -11.80
N ILE A 12 22.37 -6.31 -10.83
CA ILE A 12 22.77 -6.46 -9.44
C ILE A 12 22.61 -7.93 -9.09
N LEU A 13 23.76 -8.49 -8.74
CA LEU A 13 24.07 -9.89 -8.56
C LEU A 13 23.38 -10.44 -7.29
N PHE A 14 22.13 -10.92 -7.42
CA PHE A 14 21.57 -11.93 -6.51
C PHE A 14 22.30 -13.26 -6.76
N SER A 15 23.48 -13.41 -6.17
CA SER A 15 24.10 -14.73 -6.05
C SER A 15 25.03 -14.77 -4.85
N VAL A 16 24.45 -14.85 -3.66
CA VAL A 16 24.64 -15.96 -2.72
C VAL A 16 23.36 -16.02 -1.85
N LEU A 17 22.85 -17.24 -1.62
CA LEU A 17 21.60 -17.60 -0.93
C LEU A 17 20.36 -17.66 -1.83
N VAL A 18 20.23 -18.79 -2.51
CA VAL A 18 18.93 -19.31 -2.97
C VAL A 18 18.13 -19.69 -1.72
N ILE A 19 17.46 -18.74 -1.09
CA ILE A 19 16.33 -19.00 -0.19
C ILE A 19 15.09 -19.00 -1.10
N PRO A 20 14.22 -20.02 -1.06
CA PRO A 20 13.05 -20.07 -1.92
C PRO A 20 12.14 -18.87 -1.68
N ALA A 21 11.41 -18.54 -2.74
CA ALA A 21 10.73 -17.30 -3.02
C ALA A 21 9.48 -17.00 -2.15
N SER A 22 9.26 -15.70 -1.91
CA SER A 22 7.99 -15.02 -1.64
C SER A 22 7.03 -15.57 -0.55
N ALA A 23 7.52 -16.22 0.51
CA ALA A 23 6.69 -16.59 1.67
C ALA A 23 7.23 -16.09 3.02
N ALA A 24 8.27 -15.26 2.99
CA ALA A 24 8.94 -14.73 4.19
C ALA A 24 8.62 -13.25 4.45
N TYR A 25 7.93 -12.60 3.50
CA TYR A 25 7.34 -11.28 3.66
C TYR A 25 6.03 -11.27 2.89
N ASP A 26 4.95 -10.93 3.59
CA ASP A 26 3.63 -10.79 3.01
C ASP A 26 3.08 -9.41 3.37
N TRP A 27 2.35 -8.83 2.42
CA TRP A 27 1.72 -7.52 2.57
C TRP A 27 0.28 -7.60 2.08
N ASP A 28 -0.65 -7.33 3.00
CA ASP A 28 -2.09 -7.41 2.77
C ASP A 28 -2.74 -6.05 2.97
N ASN A 29 -3.69 -5.72 2.08
CA ASN A 29 -4.42 -4.47 2.10
C ASN A 29 -5.92 -4.74 2.30
N SER A 30 -6.54 -4.06 3.26
CA SER A 30 -7.98 -4.05 3.44
C SER A 30 -8.52 -2.62 3.42
N ILE A 31 -9.26 -2.31 2.36
CA ILE A 31 -9.89 -1.01 2.13
C ILE A 31 -11.37 -1.16 2.45
N THR A 32 -11.87 -0.38 3.40
CA THR A 32 -13.30 -0.29 3.70
C THR A 32 -13.78 1.12 3.39
N VAL A 33 -14.63 1.23 2.38
CA VAL A 33 -15.25 2.49 1.96
C VAL A 33 -16.60 2.64 2.66
N LYS A 34 -16.90 3.86 3.09
CA LYS A 34 -18.21 4.30 3.56
C LYS A 34 -18.59 5.58 2.82
N LYS A 35 -19.85 6.01 2.96
CA LYS A 35 -20.36 7.21 2.32
C LYS A 35 -19.52 8.47 2.61
N ASP A 36 -19.13 8.65 3.86
CA ASP A 36 -18.46 9.89 4.32
C ASP A 36 -17.00 9.65 4.76
N SER A 37 -16.52 8.41 4.74
CA SER A 37 -15.19 8.07 5.27
C SER A 37 -14.64 6.81 4.63
N MET A 38 -13.36 6.56 4.85
CA MET A 38 -12.69 5.34 4.46
C MET A 38 -11.69 4.91 5.51
N THR A 39 -11.45 3.61 5.61
CA THR A 39 -10.35 3.04 6.37
C THR A 39 -9.51 2.16 5.46
N TRP A 40 -8.20 2.30 5.55
CA TRP A 40 -7.24 1.42 4.88
C TRP A 40 -6.37 0.75 5.95
N SER A 41 -6.50 -0.56 6.07
CA SER A 41 -5.64 -1.39 6.92
C SER A 41 -4.57 -2.07 6.07
N TYR A 42 -3.35 -2.03 6.57
CA TYR A 42 -2.18 -2.70 6.01
C TYR A 42 -1.69 -3.70 7.04
N THR A 43 -1.41 -4.92 6.59
CA THR A 43 -0.79 -5.95 7.42
C THR A 43 0.51 -6.37 6.79
N GLU A 44 1.58 -6.26 7.56
CA GLU A 44 2.94 -6.58 7.14
C GLU A 44 3.42 -7.76 7.97
N THR A 45 3.77 -8.86 7.31
CA THR A 45 4.27 -10.06 7.98
C THR A 45 5.72 -10.31 7.60
N TYR A 46 6.59 -10.50 8.58
CA TYR A 46 7.96 -10.98 8.40
C TYR A 46 8.13 -12.34 9.05
N SER A 47 8.60 -13.32 8.27
CA SER A 47 8.85 -14.70 8.72
C SER A 47 10.26 -15.14 8.34
N GLY A 48 10.75 -16.23 8.95
CA GLY A 48 12.07 -16.76 8.62
C GLY A 48 13.20 -15.76 8.89
N ASP A 49 14.22 -15.80 8.04
CA ASP A 49 15.37 -14.88 8.10
C ASP A 49 14.98 -13.39 8.05
N ARG A 50 13.83 -13.06 7.42
CA ARG A 50 13.37 -11.67 7.34
C ARG A 50 12.92 -11.12 8.69
N SER A 51 12.40 -11.97 9.56
CA SER A 51 12.06 -11.56 10.93
C SER A 51 13.30 -11.15 11.73
N ILE A 52 14.39 -11.93 11.62
CA ILE A 52 15.69 -11.65 12.24
C ILE A 52 16.25 -10.33 11.72
N ILE A 53 16.21 -10.13 10.40
CA ILE A 53 16.68 -8.89 9.77
C ILE A 53 15.89 -7.68 10.29
N PHE A 54 14.57 -7.77 10.37
CA PHE A 54 13.73 -6.68 10.84
C PHE A 54 13.96 -6.35 12.32
N LYS A 55 14.12 -7.37 13.20
CA LYS A 55 14.52 -7.15 14.60
C LYS A 55 15.87 -6.47 14.73
N LYS A 56 16.85 -6.91 13.95
CA LYS A 56 18.19 -6.31 13.94
C LYS A 56 18.15 -4.85 13.46
N TYR A 57 17.33 -4.54 12.46
CA TYR A 57 17.09 -3.16 12.04
C TYR A 57 16.52 -2.31 13.18
N VAL A 58 15.53 -2.81 13.91
CA VAL A 58 14.94 -2.10 15.05
C VAL A 58 15.98 -1.78 16.12
N ASP A 59 16.77 -2.77 16.52
CA ASP A 59 17.87 -2.61 17.48
C ASP A 59 18.92 -1.59 17.01
N MET A 60 19.33 -1.68 15.74
CA MET A 60 20.34 -0.77 15.17
C MET A 60 19.86 0.67 15.01
N GLU A 61 18.64 0.88 14.53
CA GLU A 61 18.13 2.21 14.15
C GLU A 61 17.47 2.92 15.34
N PHE A 62 16.73 2.18 16.16
CA PHE A 62 15.97 2.75 17.27
C PHE A 62 16.60 2.45 18.63
N GLY A 63 17.49 1.47 18.72
CA GLY A 63 18.12 1.01 19.92
C GLY A 63 19.59 1.41 20.10
N ASN A 64 20.33 0.50 20.72
CA ASN A 64 21.75 0.65 21.05
C ASN A 64 22.65 -0.41 20.35
N ASP A 65 22.09 -1.23 19.45
CA ASP A 65 22.80 -2.28 18.70
C ASP A 65 23.47 -3.31 19.62
N ASP A 66 22.76 -3.75 20.68
CA ASP A 66 23.27 -4.71 21.66
C ASP A 66 22.82 -6.17 21.43
N GLY A 67 22.09 -6.41 20.34
CA GLY A 67 21.56 -7.71 19.96
C GLY A 67 20.24 -8.06 20.65
N PHE A 68 19.59 -7.09 21.31
CA PHE A 68 18.35 -7.29 22.04
C PHE A 68 17.42 -6.08 21.89
N VAL A 69 16.17 -6.33 21.49
CA VAL A 69 15.14 -5.29 21.40
C VAL A 69 14.38 -5.18 22.73
N ALA A 70 14.55 -4.05 23.40
CA ALA A 70 13.81 -3.66 24.59
C ALA A 70 12.48 -2.95 24.26
N ALA A 71 11.58 -2.91 25.24
CA ALA A 71 10.25 -2.30 25.08
C ALA A 71 10.29 -0.80 24.72
N TRP A 72 11.32 -0.08 25.14
CA TRP A 72 11.46 1.33 24.80
C TRP A 72 11.92 1.54 23.34
N GLU A 73 12.65 0.59 22.77
CA GLU A 73 13.09 0.60 21.37
C GLU A 73 11.92 0.26 20.45
N LEU A 74 11.10 -0.72 20.84
CA LEU A 74 9.83 -1.00 20.20
C LEU A 74 8.90 0.23 20.21
N LEU A 75 8.74 0.89 21.37
CA LEU A 75 7.93 2.12 21.46
C LEU A 75 8.47 3.24 20.57
N LYS A 76 9.80 3.41 20.50
CA LYS A 76 10.42 4.42 19.64
C LYS A 76 10.24 4.09 18.16
N THR A 77 10.33 2.82 17.80
CA THR A 77 10.05 2.30 16.45
C THR A 77 8.62 2.62 16.04
N ASP A 78 7.65 2.25 16.87
CA ASP A 78 6.23 2.50 16.66
C ASP A 78 5.94 3.99 16.42
N VAL A 79 6.40 4.87 17.31
CA VAL A 79 6.22 6.32 17.18
C VAL A 79 6.88 6.87 15.91
N SER A 80 8.09 6.40 15.58
CA SER A 80 8.84 6.89 14.42
C SER A 80 8.21 6.44 13.09
N MET A 81 7.83 5.16 12.99
CA MET A 81 7.21 4.59 11.81
C MET A 81 5.81 5.17 11.59
N SER A 82 4.99 5.30 12.65
CA SER A 82 3.68 5.96 12.58
C SER A 82 3.78 7.38 12.04
N LYS A 83 4.72 8.17 12.56
CA LYS A 83 4.95 9.55 12.10
C LYS A 83 5.41 9.60 10.64
N SER A 84 6.34 8.73 10.27
CA SER A 84 6.90 8.69 8.91
C SER A 84 5.86 8.24 7.90
N PHE A 85 5.07 7.22 8.24
CA PHE A 85 4.01 6.72 7.39
C PHE A 85 2.92 7.78 7.19
N ARG A 86 2.46 8.41 8.27
CA ARG A 86 1.53 9.54 8.20
C ARG A 86 2.04 10.66 7.28
N GLN A 87 3.30 11.08 7.47
CA GLN A 87 3.89 12.14 6.63
C GLN A 87 3.92 11.75 5.15
N SER A 88 4.18 10.47 4.85
CA SER A 88 4.22 10.00 3.46
C SER A 88 2.87 10.14 2.74
N ILE A 89 1.76 9.89 3.45
CA ILE A 89 0.39 10.05 2.95
C ILE A 89 0.01 11.53 2.84
N GLU A 90 0.39 12.35 3.82
CA GLU A 90 0.17 13.81 3.76
C GLU A 90 0.91 14.44 2.57
N ASP A 91 2.14 14.01 2.29
CA ASP A 91 2.93 14.48 1.16
C ASP A 91 2.37 13.99 -0.18
N ASN A 92 1.84 12.76 -0.21
CA ASN A 92 1.40 12.07 -1.41
C ASN A 92 0.17 11.22 -1.11
N MET A 93 -1.01 11.83 -1.18
CA MET A 93 -2.26 11.14 -0.95
C MET A 93 -2.40 9.93 -1.88
N ASP A 94 -2.70 8.79 -1.27
CA ASP A 94 -2.89 7.47 -1.87
C ASP A 94 -4.35 7.22 -2.28
N VAL A 95 -5.25 8.16 -1.98
CA VAL A 95 -6.66 8.14 -2.35
C VAL A 95 -7.04 9.41 -3.12
N LYS A 96 -7.81 9.24 -4.21
CA LYS A 96 -8.44 10.33 -4.96
C LYS A 96 -9.89 9.97 -5.28
N ILE A 97 -10.72 11.01 -5.37
CA ILE A 97 -12.07 10.94 -5.92
C ILE A 97 -12.08 11.84 -7.16
N ASP A 98 -12.52 11.33 -8.32
CA ASP A 98 -12.51 12.02 -9.61
C ASP A 98 -11.15 12.71 -9.91
N ASN A 99 -10.05 11.97 -9.72
CA ASN A 99 -8.66 12.42 -9.92
C ASN A 99 -8.16 13.52 -8.97
N THR A 100 -8.90 13.85 -7.89
CA THR A 100 -8.48 14.86 -6.92
C THR A 100 -8.56 14.37 -5.48
N SER A 101 -7.63 14.82 -4.63
CA SER A 101 -7.65 14.56 -3.18
C SER A 101 -8.16 15.76 -2.38
N LYS A 102 -8.68 16.82 -3.02
CA LYS A 102 -9.10 18.07 -2.36
C LYS A 102 -10.12 17.85 -1.23
N ASN A 103 -11.00 16.88 -1.42
CA ASN A 103 -12.08 16.53 -0.49
C ASN A 103 -11.74 15.32 0.40
N VAL A 104 -10.56 14.73 0.24
CA VAL A 104 -10.08 13.63 1.08
C VAL A 104 -9.20 14.21 2.18
N ILE A 105 -9.55 13.95 3.44
CA ILE A 105 -8.79 14.37 4.61
C ILE A 105 -8.19 13.13 5.26
N LEU A 106 -6.88 13.12 5.49
CA LEU A 106 -6.25 12.18 6.39
C LEU A 106 -6.56 12.58 7.85
N LEU A 107 -7.29 11.74 8.57
CA LEU A 107 -7.59 11.96 9.99
C LEU A 107 -6.44 11.49 10.89
N GLY A 108 -5.83 10.35 10.55
CA GLY A 108 -4.76 9.77 11.34
C GLY A 108 -4.29 8.42 10.83
N VAL A 109 -3.19 7.97 11.44
CA VAL A 109 -2.58 6.67 11.24
C VAL A 109 -2.40 6.05 12.62
N GLU A 110 -2.95 4.87 12.82
CA GLU A 110 -2.68 4.00 13.97
C GLU A 110 -1.69 2.92 13.53
N THR A 111 -0.77 2.58 14.41
CA THR A 111 0.24 1.53 14.21
C THR A 111 0.20 0.58 15.39
N ASP A 112 0.36 -0.70 15.10
CA ASP A 112 0.51 -1.75 16.09
C ASP A 112 1.72 -2.60 15.69
N MET A 113 2.83 -2.38 16.38
CA MET A 113 4.07 -3.11 16.15
C MET A 113 4.06 -4.40 16.95
N SER A 114 4.42 -5.51 16.30
CA SER A 114 4.37 -6.83 16.92
C SER A 114 5.20 -6.89 18.21
N SER A 115 4.64 -7.47 19.28
CA SER A 115 5.41 -7.78 20.49
C SER A 115 6.50 -8.82 20.26
N GLU A 116 6.43 -9.58 19.16
CA GLU A 116 7.46 -10.55 18.75
C GLU A 116 8.79 -9.87 18.35
N LEU A 117 8.77 -8.55 18.15
CA LEU A 117 9.97 -7.74 18.03
C LEU A 117 10.83 -7.72 19.29
N LEU A 118 10.26 -7.98 20.47
CA LEU A 118 11.01 -7.95 21.73
C LEU A 118 12.01 -9.11 21.84
N GLY A 119 13.09 -8.87 22.59
CA GLY A 119 14.06 -9.91 22.92
C GLY A 119 15.23 -9.99 21.95
N ILE A 120 15.91 -11.14 21.95
CA ILE A 120 17.13 -11.35 21.17
C ILE A 120 16.84 -11.22 19.67
N THR A 121 17.69 -10.48 18.95
CA THR A 121 17.50 -10.19 17.52
C THR A 121 17.75 -11.40 16.62
N GLY A 122 18.61 -12.33 17.06
CA GLY A 122 18.92 -13.58 16.34
C GLY A 122 17.88 -14.69 16.47
N GLU A 123 16.75 -14.46 17.16
CA GLU A 123 15.66 -15.42 17.24
C GLU A 123 14.62 -15.16 16.16
N GLU A 124 14.32 -16.19 15.37
CA GLU A 124 13.22 -16.19 14.41
C GLU A 124 11.88 -16.19 15.12
N ARG A 125 11.02 -15.24 14.75
CA ARG A 125 9.62 -15.12 15.19
C ARG A 125 8.80 -14.52 14.06
N ASP A 126 7.58 -14.99 13.86
CA ASP A 126 6.67 -14.31 12.92
C ASP A 126 6.30 -12.94 13.50
N ILE A 127 6.71 -11.88 12.81
CA ILE A 127 6.43 -10.49 13.19
C ILE A 127 5.30 -10.03 12.30
N VAL A 128 4.17 -9.69 12.91
CA VAL A 128 3.00 -9.14 12.22
C VAL A 128 2.78 -7.72 12.73
N ASN A 129 2.99 -6.74 11.86
CA ASN A 129 2.70 -5.34 12.13
C ASN A 129 1.39 -4.95 11.44
N GLU A 130 0.59 -4.13 12.10
CA GLU A 130 -0.64 -3.59 11.53
C GLU A 130 -0.58 -2.07 11.48
N TYR A 131 -1.05 -1.51 10.35
CA TYR A 131 -1.17 -0.08 10.16
C TYR A 131 -2.61 0.21 9.74
N LYS A 132 -3.22 1.24 10.32
CA LYS A 132 -4.60 1.60 10.03
C LYS A 132 -4.73 3.09 9.78
N VAL A 133 -5.13 3.42 8.57
CA VAL A 133 -5.25 4.78 8.08
C VAL A 133 -6.72 5.15 8.00
N PHE A 134 -7.05 6.32 8.53
CA PHE A 134 -8.42 6.83 8.58
C PHE A 134 -8.55 8.06 7.69
N TYR A 135 -9.51 8.02 6.77
CA TYR A 135 -9.83 9.12 5.87
C TYR A 135 -11.25 9.61 6.13
N ASP A 136 -11.45 10.91 6.00
CA ASP A 136 -12.74 11.57 6.00
C ASP A 136 -12.97 12.24 4.65
N PHE A 137 -14.19 12.15 4.14
CA PHE A 137 -14.60 12.80 2.91
C PHE A 137 -15.39 14.07 3.27
N LYS A 138 -14.84 15.25 2.93
CA LYS A 138 -15.50 16.54 3.20
C LYS A 138 -16.89 16.65 2.58
N VAL A 139 -17.08 15.93 1.48
CA VAL A 139 -18.33 15.80 0.77
C VAL A 139 -18.60 14.29 0.71
N PRO A 140 -19.84 13.85 0.97
CA PRO A 140 -20.23 12.44 0.82
C PRO A 140 -19.99 11.89 -0.61
N LEU A 141 -19.76 10.58 -0.75
CA LEU A 141 -19.42 9.97 -2.04
C LEU A 141 -20.52 10.03 -3.11
N ASP A 142 -21.79 10.18 -2.72
CA ASP A 142 -22.92 10.43 -3.64
C ASP A 142 -22.92 11.84 -4.23
N GLU A 143 -22.21 12.78 -3.62
CA GLU A 143 -22.05 14.16 -4.10
C GLU A 143 -20.64 14.46 -4.62
N SER A 144 -19.66 13.57 -4.36
CA SER A 144 -18.23 13.84 -4.57
C SER A 144 -17.67 13.40 -5.90
N GLY A 145 -18.35 12.49 -6.60
CA GLY A 145 -17.87 11.90 -7.85
C GLY A 145 -18.39 10.49 -8.07
N SER A 146 -17.83 9.84 -9.09
CA SER A 146 -18.18 8.46 -9.47
C SER A 146 -16.96 7.58 -9.68
N VAL A 147 -15.74 8.10 -9.44
CA VAL A 147 -14.49 7.37 -9.63
C VAL A 147 -13.63 7.50 -8.37
N MET A 148 -13.26 6.37 -7.77
CA MET A 148 -12.22 6.30 -6.75
C MET A 148 -10.93 5.77 -7.36
N TRP A 149 -9.80 6.34 -6.94
CA TRP A 149 -8.47 5.85 -7.28
C TRP A 149 -7.68 5.59 -6.00
N PHE A 150 -6.99 4.46 -5.98
CA PHE A 150 -6.13 4.00 -4.88
C PHE A 150 -4.72 3.75 -5.38
N GLN A 151 -3.71 4.03 -4.55
CA GLN A 151 -2.32 3.66 -4.78
C GLN A 151 -1.82 2.74 -3.66
N GLY A 152 -1.75 1.45 -3.96
CA GLY A 152 -1.11 0.45 -3.11
C GLY A 152 0.30 0.08 -3.59
N GLU A 153 0.87 -0.92 -2.91
CA GLU A 153 2.11 -1.57 -3.32
C GLU A 153 1.81 -2.61 -4.42
N PRO A 154 2.55 -2.60 -5.55
CA PRO A 154 2.36 -3.58 -6.62
C PRO A 154 2.45 -5.04 -6.14
N GLU A 155 1.68 -5.93 -6.76
CA GLU A 155 1.70 -7.38 -6.53
C GLU A 155 1.28 -7.83 -5.11
N THR A 156 0.77 -6.92 -4.28
CA THR A 156 0.27 -7.20 -2.93
C THR A 156 -1.21 -7.55 -2.92
N ASP A 157 -1.65 -8.34 -1.95
CA ASP A 157 -3.05 -8.74 -1.83
C ASP A 157 -3.93 -7.54 -1.41
N VAL A 158 -5.12 -7.45 -2.00
CA VAL A 158 -6.06 -6.36 -1.73
C VAL A 158 -7.50 -6.88 -1.63
N THR A 159 -8.19 -6.40 -0.60
CA THR A 159 -9.63 -6.54 -0.43
C THR A 159 -10.25 -5.16 -0.29
N ILE A 160 -11.19 -4.82 -1.19
CA ILE A 160 -11.91 -3.54 -1.19
C ILE A 160 -13.39 -3.83 -0.91
N SER A 161 -13.91 -3.24 0.16
CA SER A 161 -15.32 -3.33 0.54
C SER A 161 -16.02 -2.00 0.27
N LEU A 162 -16.97 -2.02 -0.65
CA LEU A 162 -17.88 -0.91 -0.93
C LEU A 162 -19.14 -1.05 -0.04
N PRO A 163 -19.73 0.07 0.42
CA PRO A 163 -20.90 0.02 1.29
C PRO A 163 -22.17 -0.37 0.51
N GLU A 164 -23.21 -0.79 1.22
CA GLU A 164 -24.55 -0.94 0.66
C GLU A 164 -25.05 0.38 0.03
N GLY A 165 -25.81 0.27 -1.07
CA GLY A 165 -26.30 1.42 -1.84
C GLY A 165 -25.29 1.99 -2.85
N MET A 166 -24.04 1.51 -2.84
CA MET A 166 -23.04 1.79 -3.86
C MET A 166 -22.94 0.61 -4.83
N GLU A 167 -23.27 0.87 -6.10
CA GLU A 167 -23.18 -0.11 -7.17
C GLU A 167 -21.84 0.01 -7.90
N LEU A 168 -21.08 -1.09 -7.96
CA LEU A 168 -19.85 -1.18 -8.73
C LEU A 168 -20.16 -1.19 -10.24
N LYS A 169 -19.55 -0.28 -11.01
CA LYS A 169 -19.67 -0.22 -12.48
C LYS A 169 -18.50 -0.84 -13.19
N SER A 170 -17.28 -0.55 -12.73
CA SER A 170 -16.06 -1.14 -13.25
C SER A 170 -14.95 -1.06 -12.22
N VAL A 171 -13.98 -1.96 -12.34
CA VAL A 171 -12.72 -1.92 -11.60
C VAL A 171 -11.58 -2.21 -12.57
N ASP A 172 -10.48 -1.48 -12.43
CA ASP A 172 -9.25 -1.65 -13.20
C ASP A 172 -8.04 -1.66 -12.25
N GLY A 173 -6.98 -2.34 -12.66
CA GLY A 173 -5.72 -2.43 -11.89
C GLY A 173 -5.66 -3.51 -10.81
N ILE A 174 -6.61 -4.45 -10.78
CA ILE A 174 -6.58 -5.63 -9.90
C ILE A 174 -6.35 -6.90 -10.73
N ASP A 175 -5.29 -7.64 -10.41
CA ASP A 175 -4.98 -8.94 -10.99
C ASP A 175 -5.74 -10.06 -10.26
N ASN A 176 -6.19 -11.07 -11.01
CA ASN A 176 -6.98 -12.20 -10.50
C ASN A 176 -8.24 -11.77 -9.72
N GLU A 177 -8.88 -10.69 -10.19
CA GLU A 177 -10.07 -10.08 -9.59
C GLU A 177 -11.21 -11.09 -9.34
N SER A 178 -11.81 -10.98 -8.16
CA SER A 178 -13.06 -11.63 -7.79
C SER A 178 -14.00 -10.60 -7.14
N VAL A 179 -15.20 -10.45 -7.70
CA VAL A 179 -16.26 -9.58 -7.16
C VAL A 179 -17.37 -10.41 -6.54
N LYS A 180 -17.77 -10.05 -5.32
CA LYS A 180 -18.83 -10.71 -4.55
C LYS A 180 -19.81 -9.68 -4.03
N GLU A 181 -21.07 -9.82 -4.43
CA GLU A 181 -22.17 -9.05 -3.83
C GLU A 181 -22.60 -9.67 -2.51
N THR A 182 -22.72 -8.84 -1.47
CA THR A 182 -23.16 -9.26 -0.14
C THR A 182 -24.28 -8.36 0.37
N SER A 183 -24.96 -8.77 1.43
CA SER A 183 -25.97 -7.92 2.09
C SER A 183 -25.37 -6.67 2.77
N LYS A 184 -24.05 -6.48 2.74
CA LYS A 184 -23.35 -5.32 3.31
C LYS A 184 -22.74 -4.41 2.22
N GLY A 185 -22.98 -4.73 0.95
CA GLY A 185 -22.36 -4.10 -0.22
C GLY A 185 -21.47 -5.06 -1.00
N THR A 186 -20.67 -4.50 -1.90
CA THR A 186 -19.79 -5.24 -2.82
C THR A 186 -18.39 -5.44 -2.23
N VAL A 187 -17.84 -6.64 -2.37
CA VAL A 187 -16.45 -6.96 -1.98
C VAL A 187 -15.66 -7.35 -3.22
N ILE A 188 -14.52 -6.69 -3.43
CA ILE A 188 -13.58 -6.91 -4.52
C ILE A 188 -12.29 -7.46 -3.92
N GLU A 189 -11.83 -8.61 -4.39
CA GLU A 189 -10.62 -9.29 -3.92
C GLU A 189 -9.67 -9.56 -5.09
N GLY A 190 -8.37 -9.50 -4.85
CA GLY A 190 -7.34 -9.85 -5.82
C GLY A 190 -5.97 -9.36 -5.38
N LYS A 191 -5.10 -9.09 -6.35
CA LYS A 191 -3.79 -8.45 -6.11
C LYS A 191 -3.73 -7.11 -6.81
N PHE A 192 -3.05 -6.13 -6.22
CA PHE A 192 -2.67 -4.93 -6.95
C PHE A 192 -1.87 -5.32 -8.18
N GLY A 193 -2.24 -4.78 -9.34
CA GLY A 193 -1.49 -4.97 -10.58
C GLY A 193 -0.10 -4.34 -10.51
N PHE A 194 0.68 -4.51 -11.57
CA PHE A 194 2.08 -4.06 -11.64
C PHE A 194 2.32 -2.57 -11.32
N THR A 195 1.33 -1.70 -11.53
CA THR A 195 1.43 -0.26 -11.21
C THR A 195 1.12 0.07 -9.76
N GLY A 196 0.46 -0.84 -9.04
CA GLY A 196 -0.11 -0.56 -7.71
C GLY A 196 -1.31 0.39 -7.74
N GLU A 197 -1.79 0.79 -8.91
CA GLU A 197 -2.94 1.68 -9.05
C GLU A 197 -4.22 0.88 -9.25
N VAL A 198 -5.27 1.25 -8.52
CA VAL A 198 -6.63 0.70 -8.71
C VAL A 198 -7.59 1.84 -8.98
N VAL A 199 -8.46 1.66 -9.97
CA VAL A 199 -9.55 2.58 -10.30
C VAL A 199 -10.87 1.86 -10.14
N ILE A 200 -11.79 2.43 -9.37
CA ILE A 200 -13.15 1.94 -9.21
C ILE A 200 -14.11 2.99 -9.72
N GLU A 201 -14.94 2.63 -10.70
CA GLU A 201 -16.10 3.41 -11.08
C GLU A 201 -17.33 2.87 -10.36
N TYR A 202 -18.11 3.76 -9.75
CA TYR A 202 -19.29 3.41 -8.97
C TYR A 202 -20.44 4.36 -9.27
N SER A 203 -21.66 3.95 -8.90
CA SER A 203 -22.79 4.84 -8.76
C SER A 203 -23.43 4.65 -7.39
N VAL A 204 -23.95 5.72 -6.81
CA VAL A 204 -24.77 5.61 -5.60
C VAL A 204 -26.22 5.74 -6.03
N GLU A 205 -27.08 4.81 -5.60
CA GLU A 205 -28.52 4.99 -5.79
C GLU A 205 -28.96 6.22 -4.99
N GLU A 206 -29.42 7.26 -5.69
CA GLU A 206 -30.10 8.36 -5.03
C GLU A 206 -31.37 7.79 -4.40
N GLU A 207 -31.50 7.90 -3.07
CA GLU A 207 -32.80 7.69 -2.43
C GLU A 207 -33.77 8.68 -3.08
N GLU A 208 -34.71 8.19 -3.89
CA GLU A 208 -35.65 9.07 -4.58
C GLU A 208 -36.35 9.96 -3.54
N PRO A 209 -36.22 11.30 -3.63
CA PRO A 209 -37.08 12.15 -2.83
C PRO A 209 -38.52 11.87 -3.26
N VAL A 210 -39.37 11.43 -2.34
CA VAL A 210 -40.80 11.25 -2.59
C VAL A 210 -41.39 12.62 -2.96
N VAL A 211 -41.45 12.93 -4.25
CA VAL A 211 -42.06 14.14 -4.78
C VAL A 211 -42.83 13.80 -6.06
N GLU A 212 -44.14 14.01 -6.00
CA GLU A 212 -45.08 13.91 -7.10
C GLU A 212 -44.67 14.77 -8.32
N GLY A 213 -44.54 14.10 -9.47
CA GLY A 213 -45.00 14.50 -10.80
C GLY A 213 -44.64 15.89 -11.35
N ASN A 214 -43.80 15.94 -12.39
CA ASN A 214 -44.26 16.07 -13.80
C ASN A 214 -43.10 16.37 -14.79
N ASN A 215 -42.89 15.44 -15.73
CA ASN A 215 -42.58 15.56 -17.17
C ASN A 215 -41.78 16.76 -17.73
N ALA A 216 -40.61 16.48 -18.34
CA ALA A 216 -40.42 16.34 -19.80
C ALA A 216 -39.02 16.81 -20.32
N ALA A 217 -38.27 15.83 -20.84
CA ALA A 217 -37.38 15.83 -22.02
C ALA A 217 -36.46 17.03 -22.38
N ASN A 218 -35.15 16.76 -22.51
CA ASN A 218 -34.54 16.58 -23.84
C ASN A 218 -33.07 16.11 -23.80
N THR A 219 -32.81 15.05 -24.55
CA THR A 219 -31.48 14.48 -24.87
C THR A 219 -30.85 15.23 -26.03
N THR A 220 -29.54 15.51 -25.97
CA THR A 220 -28.70 15.65 -27.16
C THR A 220 -27.30 15.14 -26.84
N ALA A 221 -26.93 14.06 -27.54
CA ALA A 221 -25.59 13.47 -27.51
C ALA A 221 -24.66 14.22 -28.47
N ASN A 222 -23.37 14.30 -28.13
CA ASN A 222 -22.29 14.41 -29.10
C ASN A 222 -21.03 13.76 -28.55
N THR A 223 -20.52 12.79 -29.30
CA THR A 223 -19.28 12.04 -29.07
C THR A 223 -18.20 12.58 -30.01
N THR A 224 -16.95 12.74 -29.54
CA THR A 224 -15.76 12.62 -30.41
C THR A 224 -14.51 12.23 -29.59
N LYS A 225 -13.76 11.26 -30.12
CA LYS A 225 -12.38 10.79 -29.79
C LYS A 225 -11.33 11.94 -29.92
N ASP A 226 -10.10 11.91 -29.40
CA ASP A 226 -9.04 10.91 -29.57
C ASP A 226 -7.76 11.24 -28.72
N SER A 227 -6.91 10.21 -28.55
CA SER A 227 -5.43 10.15 -28.42
C SER A 227 -4.59 10.74 -27.24
N SER A 228 -3.96 9.82 -26.48
CA SER A 228 -2.52 9.59 -26.17
C SER A 228 -1.55 10.77 -25.86
N GLU A 229 -0.76 10.70 -24.77
CA GLU A 229 0.67 10.30 -24.79
C GLU A 229 1.31 10.23 -23.37
N SER A 230 2.41 9.47 -23.28
CA SER A 230 3.15 8.95 -22.12
C SER A 230 4.12 9.93 -21.44
N ALA A 231 4.34 9.76 -20.13
CA ALA A 231 5.58 10.14 -19.46
C ALA A 231 5.85 9.22 -18.25
N THR A 232 6.58 8.13 -18.47
CA THR A 232 7.06 7.21 -17.43
C THR A 232 8.27 7.76 -16.68
N LYS A 233 8.13 7.91 -15.36
CA LYS A 233 9.23 7.90 -14.40
C LYS A 233 8.77 7.02 -13.25
N THR A 234 9.33 5.81 -13.14
CA THR A 234 8.89 4.78 -12.19
C THR A 234 9.16 5.24 -10.75
N ARG A 235 8.09 5.68 -10.09
CA ARG A 235 7.99 6.21 -8.72
C ARG A 235 8.32 5.18 -7.62
N LEU A 236 8.56 3.92 -8.01
CA LEU A 236 9.00 2.83 -7.12
C LEU A 236 10.40 3.09 -6.54
N GLU A 237 11.32 3.66 -7.34
CA GLU A 237 12.64 4.08 -6.82
C GLU A 237 12.52 5.23 -5.81
N THR A 238 11.45 6.03 -5.90
CA THR A 238 11.24 7.18 -5.01
C THR A 238 10.60 6.81 -3.68
N PHE A 239 9.92 5.66 -3.58
CA PHE A 239 9.28 5.19 -2.35
C PHE A 239 10.28 4.48 -1.43
N LEU A 240 11.09 3.58 -1.99
CA LEU A 240 12.13 2.87 -1.24
C LEU A 240 13.29 3.81 -0.83
N ASP A 241 13.72 4.74 -1.70
CA ASP A 241 14.71 5.76 -1.30
C ASP A 241 14.16 6.76 -0.26
N ARG A 242 12.84 6.87 -0.12
CA ARG A 242 12.20 7.68 0.93
C ARG A 242 12.05 6.95 2.26
N LEU A 243 11.80 5.63 2.24
CA LEU A 243 11.81 4.80 3.45
C LEU A 243 13.24 4.55 3.97
N PHE A 244 14.22 4.47 3.07
CA PHE A 244 15.64 4.25 3.39
C PHE A 244 16.49 5.46 3.01
N SER A 245 16.04 6.68 3.33
CA SER A 245 16.75 7.90 2.95
C SER A 245 18.10 7.99 3.67
N GLY A 246 19.14 7.47 3.03
CA GLY A 246 20.52 7.82 3.30
C GLY A 246 21.42 6.77 3.94
N ASN A 247 21.13 5.45 3.89
CA ASN A 247 22.16 4.49 4.31
C ASN A 247 22.08 3.02 3.87
N THR A 248 21.31 2.68 2.85
CA THR A 248 21.12 1.27 2.43
C THR A 248 22.46 0.54 2.19
N ASP A 249 23.45 1.22 1.61
CA ASP A 249 24.80 0.67 1.38
C ASP A 249 25.64 0.55 2.66
N GLU A 250 25.51 1.45 3.64
CA GLU A 250 26.21 1.33 4.94
C GLU A 250 25.54 0.27 5.82
N MET A 251 24.21 0.13 5.74
CA MET A 251 23.43 -0.90 6.41
C MET A 251 23.79 -2.30 5.90
N LEU A 252 23.88 -2.49 4.57
CA LEU A 252 24.35 -3.73 3.95
C LEU A 252 25.81 -4.05 4.30
N ASN A 253 26.66 -3.02 4.42
CA ASN A 253 28.05 -3.21 4.87
C ASN A 253 28.14 -3.60 6.35
N LYS A 254 27.30 -3.05 7.23
CA LYS A 254 27.23 -3.44 8.65
C LYS A 254 26.65 -4.85 8.85
N LEU A 255 25.69 -5.25 8.01
CA LEU A 255 25.14 -6.62 8.01
C LEU A 255 26.16 -7.68 7.54
N ASN A 256 27.11 -7.31 6.67
CA ASN A 256 28.15 -8.21 6.14
C ASN A 256 29.43 -8.33 7.00
N LEU A 257 29.56 -7.58 8.10
CA LEU A 257 30.84 -7.48 8.82
C LEU A 257 31.08 -8.50 9.95
N ASP A 258 30.19 -9.47 10.17
CA ASP A 258 30.42 -10.54 11.17
C ASP A 258 30.86 -11.89 10.58
N GLY A 259 31.11 -11.95 9.25
CA GLY A 259 31.49 -13.18 8.55
C GLY A 259 33.00 -13.46 8.46
N SER A 260 33.87 -12.65 9.06
CA SER A 260 35.32 -12.79 8.91
C SER A 260 36.08 -12.64 10.23
N ASN A 261 35.85 -13.56 11.16
CA ASN A 261 36.82 -13.87 12.22
C ASN A 261 36.97 -15.39 12.34
N ASN A 262 37.64 -16.00 11.36
CA ASN A 262 38.19 -17.33 11.53
C ASN A 262 39.64 -17.15 12.05
N PRO A 263 39.99 -17.61 13.25
CA PRO A 263 41.37 -17.60 13.71
C PRO A 263 42.11 -18.78 13.04
N ASP A 264 43.28 -18.48 12.46
CA ASP A 264 44.33 -19.50 12.26
C ASP A 264 44.93 -19.92 13.63
#